data_AF-A0A445BM37-F1
#
_entry.id   AF-A0A445BM37-F1
#
_cell.length_a   1.000
_cell.length_b   1.000
_cell.length_c   1.000
_cell.angle_alpha   90.00
_cell.angle_beta   90.00
_cell.angle_gamma   90.00
#
_symmetry.space_group_name_H-M   'P 1'
#
loop_
_entity.id
_entity.type
_entity.pdbx_description
1 polymer ?
#
loop_
_entity_poly.entity_id
_entity_poly.type
_entity_poly.pdbx_seq_one_letter_code
_entity_poly.pdbx_strand_id
1 'polypeptide(L)'
;MGPQTSLLVLIIIFLSYSIVAKPNHNLIQQTCKNISETDSNVSYKFCINSLQSDPRSYGAKSLEKLGLASIKLVRHNVTDTRAQIKEILKKNKNKLDPFAKECLDDCLQVYSDAIATIKEAIKDYKAKRYADSNVKLSSVIDASTTCEDGFNQRNGVVSPLTKRNKDTFLLSAISLSIINMLNKDNLKDAEL
;
A
#
# COMPACT_ATOMS: atom_id res chain seq x y z
N MET A 1 5.07 50.66 34.51
CA MET A 1 5.28 49.82 33.32
C MET A 1 4.27 48.68 33.41
N GLY A 2 3.21 48.74 32.60
CA GLY A 2 1.90 48.18 32.95
C GLY A 2 1.64 46.72 32.53
N PRO A 3 0.49 46.14 32.95
CA PRO A 3 0.10 44.76 32.66
C PRO A 3 -0.10 44.43 31.16
N GLN A 4 -0.06 45.45 30.29
CA GLN A 4 -0.12 45.29 28.84
C GLN A 4 1.12 44.61 28.24
N THR A 5 2.31 44.78 28.84
CA THR A 5 3.54 44.14 28.33
C THR A 5 3.53 42.63 28.57
N SER A 6 2.86 42.16 29.63
CA SER A 6 2.77 40.74 29.97
C SER A 6 1.83 39.96 29.04
N LEU A 7 0.79 40.61 28.50
CA LEU A 7 -0.15 39.98 27.56
C LEU A 7 0.49 39.76 26.18
N LEU A 8 1.34 40.69 25.75
CA LEU A 8 2.07 40.63 24.47
C LEU A 8 3.08 39.47 24.43
N VAL A 9 3.73 39.15 25.56
CA VAL A 9 4.70 38.05 25.65
C VAL A 9 4.00 36.68 25.54
N LEU A 10 2.79 36.53 26.09
CA LEU A 10 2.01 35.28 26.00
C LEU A 10 1.49 35.02 24.57
N ILE A 11 1.17 36.07 23.80
CA ILE A 11 0.71 35.95 22.40
C ILE A 11 1.87 35.52 21.47
N ILE A 12 3.10 36.00 21.72
CA ILE A 12 4.29 35.61 20.94
C ILE A 12 4.66 34.13 21.16
N ILE A 13 4.49 33.61 22.38
CA ILE A 13 4.74 32.19 22.68
C ILE A 13 3.71 31.29 21.99
N PHE A 14 2.43 31.69 21.92
CA PHE A 14 1.39 30.93 21.20
C PHE A 14 1.55 30.94 19.67
N LEU A 15 2.11 32.01 19.09
CA LEU A 15 2.41 32.08 17.65
C LEU A 15 3.65 31.25 17.25
N SER A 16 4.51 30.89 18.21
CA SER A 16 5.73 30.10 17.95
C SER A 16 5.52 28.58 17.90
N TYR A 17 4.31 28.10 18.22
CA TYR A 17 3.99 26.66 18.22
C TYR A 17 3.15 26.19 17.03
N SER A 18 3.20 26.91 15.90
CA SER A 18 2.86 26.29 14.62
C SER A 18 4.10 25.56 14.09
N ILE A 19 4.39 24.37 14.62
CA ILE A 19 5.27 23.43 13.91
C ILE A 19 4.49 22.99 12.67
N VAL A 20 4.60 23.76 11.59
CA VAL A 20 4.27 23.26 10.25
C VAL A 20 5.31 22.19 9.97
N ALA A 21 4.96 20.94 10.31
CA ALA A 21 5.78 19.79 9.97
C ALA A 21 5.92 19.80 8.45
N LYS A 22 7.09 20.21 7.93
CA LYS A 22 7.35 20.17 6.49
C LYS A 22 6.98 18.76 6.01
N PRO A 23 6.05 18.63 5.05
CA PRO A 23 5.76 17.34 4.48
C PRO A 23 7.06 16.79 3.91
N ASN A 24 7.33 15.52 4.21
CA ASN A 24 8.62 14.91 3.92
C ASN A 24 8.67 14.50 2.44
N HIS A 25 8.43 15.46 1.54
CA HIS A 25 8.51 15.27 0.08
C HIS A 25 9.81 14.55 -0.28
N ASN A 26 10.89 14.88 0.42
CA ASN A 26 12.20 14.27 0.21
C ASN A 26 12.20 12.74 0.44
N LEU A 27 11.57 12.22 1.49
CA LEU A 27 11.57 10.77 1.78
C LEU A 27 10.81 10.00 0.69
N ILE A 28 9.57 10.39 0.40
CA ILE A 28 8.76 9.72 -0.63
C ILE A 28 9.44 9.82 -2.01
N GLN A 29 10.00 11.00 -2.35
CA GLN A 29 10.70 11.19 -3.62
C GLN A 29 11.93 10.29 -3.73
N GLN A 30 12.78 10.23 -2.71
CA GLN A 30 13.96 9.36 -2.70
C GLN A 30 13.58 7.89 -2.79
N THR A 31 12.62 7.45 -1.98
CA THR A 31 12.12 6.07 -2.00
C THR A 31 11.57 5.73 -3.38
N CYS A 32 10.67 6.54 -3.94
CA CYS A 32 10.08 6.26 -5.25
C CYS A 32 11.09 6.32 -6.40
N LYS A 33 12.12 7.18 -6.32
CA LYS A 33 13.20 7.20 -7.29
C LYS A 33 13.93 5.86 -7.28
N ASN A 34 14.36 5.41 -6.10
CA ASN A 34 15.05 4.12 -5.95
C ASN A 34 14.18 2.94 -6.42
N ILE A 35 12.88 2.93 -6.07
CA ILE A 35 11.94 1.89 -6.55
C ILE A 35 11.89 1.88 -8.08
N SER A 36 11.71 3.04 -8.73
CA SER A 36 11.60 3.09 -10.19
C SER A 36 12.88 2.74 -10.94
N GLU A 37 14.04 2.81 -10.27
CA GLU A 37 15.34 2.39 -10.81
C GLU A 37 15.57 0.87 -10.62
N THR A 38 14.89 0.23 -9.65
CA THR A 38 15.14 -1.17 -9.26
C THR A 38 14.00 -2.13 -9.61
N ASP A 39 12.78 -1.64 -9.81
CA ASP A 39 11.60 -2.41 -10.21
C ASP A 39 10.96 -1.77 -11.45
N SER A 40 11.13 -2.41 -12.61
CA SER A 40 10.62 -1.93 -13.89
C SER A 40 9.09 -1.93 -14.00
N ASN A 41 8.38 -2.62 -13.09
CA ASN A 41 6.92 -2.60 -13.08
C ASN A 41 6.37 -1.30 -12.47
N VAL A 42 7.14 -0.66 -11.59
CA VAL A 42 6.67 0.48 -10.79
C VAL A 42 7.24 1.78 -11.32
N SER A 43 6.41 2.54 -12.05
CA SER A 43 6.81 3.89 -12.47
C SER A 43 6.94 4.84 -11.27
N TYR A 44 7.89 5.78 -11.36
CA TYR A 44 8.07 6.85 -10.38
C TYR A 44 6.74 7.58 -10.07
N LYS A 45 5.99 7.94 -11.12
CA LYS A 45 4.70 8.63 -11.00
C LYS A 45 3.67 7.81 -10.22
N PHE A 46 3.55 6.51 -10.52
CA PHE A 46 2.63 5.64 -9.80
C PHE A 46 3.00 5.53 -8.32
N CYS A 47 4.29 5.37 -8.02
CA CYS A 47 4.78 5.31 -6.64
C CYS A 47 4.47 6.60 -5.86
N ILE A 48 4.80 7.76 -6.42
CA ILE A 48 4.53 9.07 -5.80
C ILE A 48 3.04 9.22 -5.51
N ASN A 49 2.19 9.02 -6.52
CA ASN A 49 0.76 9.20 -6.38
C ASN A 49 0.16 8.24 -5.33
N SER A 50 0.63 6.99 -5.32
CA SER A 50 0.17 5.98 -4.37
C SER A 50 0.52 6.36 -2.93
N LEU A 51 1.78 6.68 -2.67
CA LEU A 51 2.24 7.01 -1.31
C LEU A 51 1.72 8.37 -0.81
N GLN A 52 1.47 9.33 -1.71
CA GLN A 52 0.90 10.62 -1.31
C GLN A 52 -0.62 10.58 -1.10
N SER A 53 -1.32 9.56 -1.63
CA SER A 53 -2.77 9.43 -1.49
C SER A 53 -3.24 9.13 -0.05
N ASP A 54 -2.36 8.63 0.81
CA ASP A 54 -2.67 8.30 2.20
C ASP A 54 -1.91 9.23 3.17
N PRO A 55 -2.61 9.93 4.08
CA PRO A 55 -1.99 10.82 5.06
C PRO A 55 -0.92 10.13 5.93
N ARG A 56 -1.04 8.81 6.16
CA ARG A 56 -0.11 8.03 6.99
C ARG A 56 1.24 7.87 6.30
N SER A 57 1.25 7.65 4.99
CA SER A 57 2.48 7.57 4.20
C SER A 57 3.02 8.98 3.91
N TYR A 58 2.16 9.94 3.57
CA TYR A 58 2.57 11.33 3.36
C TYR A 58 3.25 11.94 4.60
N GLY A 59 2.74 11.63 5.79
CA GLY A 59 3.29 12.08 7.07
C GLY A 59 4.46 11.24 7.61
N ALA A 60 4.88 10.19 6.91
CA ALA A 60 5.93 9.29 7.40
C ALA A 60 7.28 10.01 7.57
N LYS A 61 7.91 9.78 8.73
CA LYS A 61 9.19 10.42 9.11
C LYS A 61 10.40 9.49 9.03
N SER A 62 10.18 8.21 8.74
CA SER A 62 11.24 7.22 8.53
C SER A 62 10.79 6.17 7.51
N LEU A 63 11.75 5.43 6.96
CA LEU A 63 11.46 4.37 5.99
C LEU A 63 10.61 3.25 6.60
N GLU A 64 10.78 2.93 7.89
CA GLU A 64 9.93 1.96 8.60
C GLU A 64 8.48 2.44 8.71
N LYS A 65 8.27 3.73 9.02
CA LYS A 65 6.92 4.29 9.07
C LYS A 65 6.28 4.32 7.69
N LEU A 66 7.07 4.62 6.65
CA LEU A 66 6.62 4.63 5.27
C LEU A 66 6.24 3.22 4.79
N GLY A 67 7.06 2.21 5.08
CA GLY A 67 6.76 0.81 4.73
C GLY A 67 5.54 0.27 5.47
N LEU A 68 5.38 0.56 6.77
CA LEU A 68 4.14 0.19 7.46
C LEU A 68 2.90 0.88 6.86
N ALA A 69 3.04 2.13 6.42
CA ALA A 69 1.96 2.84 5.75
C ALA A 69 1.64 2.23 4.38
N SER A 70 2.65 1.84 3.60
CA SER A 70 2.46 1.19 2.29
C SER A 70 1.74 -0.16 2.42
N ILE A 71 2.07 -0.97 3.44
CA ILE A 71 1.35 -2.25 3.68
C ILE A 71 -0.12 -1.99 4.05
N LYS A 72 -0.41 -0.92 4.79
CA LYS A 72 -1.79 -0.53 5.12
C LYS A 72 -2.55 -0.02 3.90
N LEU A 73 -1.87 0.63 2.95
CA LEU A 73 -2.42 0.99 1.65
C LEU A 73 -2.81 -0.26 0.86
N VAL A 74 -1.92 -1.26 0.76
CA VAL A 74 -2.23 -2.56 0.14
C VAL A 74 -3.47 -3.18 0.79
N ARG A 75 -3.51 -3.24 2.12
CA ARG A 75 -4.67 -3.78 2.86
C ARG A 75 -5.98 -3.07 2.50
N HIS A 76 -5.94 -1.75 2.40
CA HIS A 76 -7.12 -0.96 2.05
C HIS A 76 -7.60 -1.28 0.63
N ASN A 77 -6.68 -1.28 -0.34
CA ASN A 77 -6.99 -1.59 -1.73
C ASN A 77 -7.55 -3.02 -1.89
N VAL A 78 -6.92 -4.04 -1.29
CA VAL A 78 -7.38 -5.44 -1.31
C VAL A 78 -8.77 -5.58 -0.66
N THR A 79 -9.01 -4.87 0.45
CA THR A 79 -10.32 -4.87 1.13
C THR A 79 -11.41 -4.26 0.26
N ASP A 80 -11.10 -3.14 -0.41
CA ASP A 80 -12.01 -2.45 -1.33
C ASP A 80 -12.29 -3.31 -2.58
N THR A 81 -11.26 -3.94 -3.15
CA THR A 81 -11.41 -4.86 -4.28
C THR A 81 -12.30 -6.05 -3.92
N ARG A 82 -12.12 -6.67 -2.75
CA ARG A 82 -13.03 -7.72 -2.28
C ARG A 82 -14.47 -7.22 -2.14
N ALA A 83 -14.68 -5.99 -1.65
CA ALA A 83 -16.01 -5.41 -1.55
C ALA A 83 -16.64 -5.19 -2.94
N GLN A 84 -15.86 -4.70 -3.90
CA GLN A 84 -16.27 -4.53 -5.29
C GLN A 84 -16.69 -5.87 -5.92
N ILE A 85 -15.94 -6.95 -5.68
CA ILE A 85 -16.28 -8.29 -6.20
C ILE A 85 -17.65 -8.72 -5.69
N LYS A 86 -17.89 -8.60 -4.37
CA LYS A 86 -19.20 -8.91 -3.76
C LYS A 86 -20.32 -8.06 -4.37
N GLU A 87 -20.05 -6.79 -4.64
CA GLU A 87 -21.02 -5.90 -5.25
C GLU A 87 -21.36 -6.32 -6.69
N ILE A 88 -20.36 -6.66 -7.50
CA ILE A 88 -20.54 -7.13 -8.88
C ILE A 88 -21.38 -8.42 -8.89
N LEU A 89 -21.02 -9.40 -8.06
CA LEU A 89 -21.76 -10.66 -7.91
C LEU A 89 -23.22 -10.43 -7.49
N LYS A 90 -23.45 -9.51 -6.54
CA LYS A 90 -24.80 -9.18 -6.07
C LYS A 90 -25.64 -8.48 -7.14
N LYS A 91 -25.08 -7.45 -7.80
CA LYS A 91 -25.82 -6.63 -8.77
C LYS A 91 -26.13 -7.36 -10.07
N ASN A 92 -25.29 -8.32 -10.46
CA ASN A 92 -25.39 -9.01 -11.75
C ASN A 92 -25.69 -10.51 -11.63
N LYS A 93 -26.28 -10.94 -10.51
CA LYS A 93 -26.52 -12.36 -10.17
C LYS A 93 -27.11 -13.21 -11.32
N ASN A 94 -28.00 -12.63 -12.14
CA ASN A 94 -28.68 -13.31 -13.24
C ASN A 94 -28.23 -12.82 -14.64
N LYS A 95 -27.20 -11.97 -14.72
CA LYS A 95 -26.72 -11.32 -15.96
C LYS A 95 -25.27 -11.66 -16.30
N LEU A 96 -24.51 -12.20 -15.35
CA LEU A 96 -23.12 -12.62 -15.58
C LEU A 96 -23.09 -13.88 -16.45
N ASP A 97 -22.15 -13.90 -17.40
CA ASP A 97 -21.72 -15.14 -18.03
C ASP A 97 -21.28 -16.13 -16.93
N PRO A 98 -21.65 -17.43 -17.02
CA PRO A 98 -21.34 -18.40 -15.98
C PRO A 98 -19.84 -18.53 -15.66
N PHE A 99 -18.98 -18.46 -16.68
CA PHE A 99 -17.53 -18.51 -16.49
C PHE A 99 -17.03 -17.23 -15.81
N ALA A 100 -17.49 -16.06 -16.24
CA ALA A 100 -17.14 -14.80 -15.57
C ALA A 100 -17.58 -14.78 -14.10
N LYS A 101 -18.71 -15.42 -13.77
CA LYS A 101 -19.17 -15.57 -12.38
C LYS A 101 -18.25 -16.48 -11.58
N GLU A 102 -17.86 -17.63 -12.13
CA GLU A 102 -16.89 -18.55 -11.50
C GLU A 102 -15.56 -17.84 -11.22
N CYS A 103 -15.01 -17.12 -12.20
CA CYS A 103 -13.80 -16.31 -11.99
C CYS A 103 -13.98 -15.27 -10.88
N LEU A 104 -15.14 -14.62 -10.77
CA LEU A 104 -15.41 -13.66 -9.69
C LEU A 104 -15.50 -14.34 -8.32
N ASP A 105 -16.08 -15.54 -8.24
CA ASP A 105 -16.15 -16.33 -7.00
C ASP A 105 -14.74 -16.78 -6.57
N ASP A 106 -13.89 -17.21 -7.50
CA ASP A 106 -12.47 -17.54 -7.25
C ASP A 106 -11.67 -16.31 -6.80
N CYS A 107 -11.82 -15.19 -7.51
CA CYS A 107 -11.26 -13.91 -7.11
C CYS A 107 -11.69 -13.52 -5.69
N LEU A 108 -12.96 -13.71 -5.35
CA LEU A 108 -13.47 -13.40 -4.01
C LEU A 108 -12.75 -14.22 -2.93
N GLN A 109 -12.48 -15.49 -3.20
CA GLN A 109 -11.74 -16.37 -2.28
C GLN A 109 -10.30 -15.88 -2.09
N VAL A 110 -9.53 -15.74 -3.17
CA VAL A 110 -8.10 -15.36 -3.07
C VAL A 110 -7.91 -13.97 -2.46
N TYR A 111 -8.79 -13.00 -2.75
CA TYR A 111 -8.75 -11.69 -2.09
C TYR A 111 -9.17 -11.74 -0.61
N SER A 112 -10.02 -12.68 -0.22
CA SER A 112 -10.38 -12.87 1.19
C SER A 112 -9.21 -13.44 1.99
N ASP A 113 -8.50 -14.42 1.42
CA ASP A 113 -7.29 -15.01 1.99
C ASP A 113 -6.16 -13.97 2.08
N ALA A 114 -5.95 -13.19 1.01
CA ALA A 114 -4.97 -12.10 0.99
C ALA A 114 -5.17 -11.09 2.14
N ILE A 115 -6.41 -10.80 2.54
CA ILE A 115 -6.66 -9.90 3.68
C ILE A 115 -6.19 -10.51 5.01
N ALA A 116 -6.35 -11.82 5.20
CA ALA A 116 -5.80 -12.51 6.37
C ALA A 116 -4.27 -12.45 6.33
N THR A 117 -3.66 -12.78 5.19
CA THR A 117 -2.21 -12.75 4.98
C THR A 117 -1.60 -11.37 5.22
N ILE A 118 -2.24 -10.29 4.76
CA ILE A 118 -1.74 -8.92 5.00
C ILE A 118 -1.77 -8.56 6.50
N LYS A 119 -2.75 -9.06 7.26
CA LYS A 119 -2.76 -8.83 8.73
C LYS A 119 -1.56 -9.48 9.39
N GLU A 120 -1.15 -10.65 8.92
CA GLU A 120 0.05 -11.33 9.39
C GLU A 120 1.32 -10.63 8.92
N ALA A 121 1.40 -10.19 7.67
CA ALA A 121 2.49 -9.37 7.16
C ALA A 121 2.72 -8.13 8.03
N ILE A 122 1.64 -7.45 8.44
CA ILE A 122 1.72 -6.30 9.37
C ILE A 122 2.28 -6.72 10.74
N LYS A 123 1.94 -7.90 11.26
CA LYS A 123 2.48 -8.40 12.54
C LYS A 123 3.98 -8.66 12.41
N ASP A 124 4.40 -9.34 11.35
CA ASP A 124 5.81 -9.64 11.08
C ASP A 124 6.63 -8.38 10.87
N TYR A 125 6.11 -7.44 10.07
CA TYR A 125 6.74 -6.14 9.84
C TYR A 125 6.97 -5.38 11.15
N LYS A 126 5.97 -5.34 12.03
CA LYS A 126 6.09 -4.70 13.35
C LYS A 126 7.10 -5.41 14.27
N ALA A 127 7.24 -6.72 14.11
CA ALA A 127 8.22 -7.53 14.81
C ALA A 127 9.61 -7.50 14.14
N LYS A 128 9.81 -6.63 13.12
CA LYS A 128 11.02 -6.54 12.29
C LYS A 128 11.39 -7.86 11.57
N ARG A 129 10.45 -8.80 11.45
CA ARG A 129 10.59 -10.01 10.62
C ARG A 129 10.28 -9.66 9.17
N TYR A 130 11.14 -8.84 8.59
CA TYR A 130 10.94 -8.28 7.26
C TYR A 130 10.94 -9.34 6.16
N ALA A 131 11.74 -10.40 6.28
CA ALA A 131 11.70 -11.54 5.36
C ALA A 131 10.33 -12.23 5.36
N ASP A 132 9.75 -12.51 6.52
CA ASP A 132 8.42 -13.12 6.63
C ASP A 132 7.32 -12.19 6.08
N SER A 133 7.42 -10.89 6.38
CA SER A 133 6.51 -9.88 5.83
C SER A 133 6.62 -9.79 4.31
N ASN A 134 7.82 -9.96 3.75
CA ASN A 134 8.08 -9.94 2.32
C ASN A 134 7.37 -11.13 1.64
N VAL A 135 7.62 -12.36 2.12
CA VAL A 135 6.96 -13.58 1.60
C VAL A 135 5.44 -13.43 1.59
N LYS A 136 4.87 -12.91 2.69
CA LYS A 136 3.41 -12.71 2.79
C LYS A 136 2.89 -11.67 1.79
N LEU A 137 3.61 -10.57 1.55
CA LEU A 137 3.20 -9.60 0.54
C LEU A 137 3.38 -10.11 -0.90
N SER A 138 4.36 -10.97 -1.16
CA SER A 138 4.49 -11.65 -2.44
C SER A 138 3.26 -12.51 -2.73
N SER A 139 2.72 -13.22 -1.73
CA SER A 139 1.47 -13.97 -1.93
C SER A 139 0.24 -13.09 -2.22
N VAL A 140 0.27 -11.80 -1.85
CA VAL A 140 -0.79 -10.84 -2.22
C VAL A 140 -0.67 -10.44 -3.69
N ILE A 141 0.56 -10.34 -4.21
CA ILE A 141 0.80 -10.21 -5.65
C ILE A 141 0.21 -11.42 -6.37
N ASP A 142 0.52 -12.63 -5.89
CA ASP A 142 0.02 -13.88 -6.48
C ASP A 142 -1.51 -13.94 -6.48
N ALA A 143 -2.18 -13.46 -5.43
CA ALA A 143 -3.64 -13.39 -5.40
C ALA A 143 -4.20 -12.48 -6.51
N SER A 144 -3.55 -11.34 -6.77
CA SER A 144 -3.98 -10.40 -7.81
C SER A 144 -3.73 -10.92 -9.22
N THR A 145 -2.61 -11.60 -9.46
CA THR A 145 -2.29 -12.21 -10.77
C THR A 145 -3.15 -13.43 -11.02
N THR A 146 -3.32 -14.32 -10.02
CA THR A 146 -4.21 -15.48 -10.11
C THR A 146 -5.64 -15.07 -10.48
N CYS A 147 -6.16 -14.01 -9.85
CA CYS A 147 -7.48 -13.49 -10.18
C CYS A 147 -7.57 -13.00 -11.64
N GLU A 148 -6.56 -12.27 -12.13
CA GLU A 148 -6.57 -11.78 -13.52
C GLU A 148 -6.38 -12.91 -14.53
N ASP A 149 -5.46 -13.83 -14.25
CA ASP A 149 -5.15 -14.97 -15.11
C ASP A 149 -6.33 -15.92 -15.25
N GLY A 150 -7.17 -16.05 -14.21
CA GLY A 150 -8.43 -16.80 -14.29
C GLY A 150 -9.35 -16.32 -15.43
N PHE A 151 -9.50 -15.00 -15.60
CA PHE A 151 -10.29 -14.46 -16.71
C PHE A 151 -9.62 -14.67 -18.07
N ASN A 152 -8.28 -14.68 -18.11
CA ASN A 152 -7.51 -14.85 -19.35
C ASN A 152 -7.54 -16.29 -19.90
N GLN A 153 -8.07 -17.26 -19.15
CA GLN A 153 -8.20 -18.65 -19.61
C GLN A 153 -9.24 -18.82 -20.73
N ARG A 154 -10.18 -17.88 -20.90
CA ARG A 154 -11.20 -17.92 -21.96
C ARG A 154 -11.21 -16.64 -22.79
N ASN A 155 -10.91 -16.79 -24.08
CA ASN A 155 -11.00 -15.69 -25.05
C ASN A 155 -12.41 -15.07 -25.08
N GLY A 156 -12.48 -13.74 -25.16
CA GLY A 156 -13.72 -12.98 -25.25
C GLY A 156 -14.37 -12.65 -23.91
N VAL A 157 -13.84 -13.12 -22.78
CA VAL A 157 -14.25 -12.69 -21.44
C VAL A 157 -13.23 -11.70 -20.90
N VAL A 158 -13.69 -10.51 -20.50
CA VAL A 158 -12.82 -9.45 -19.96
C VAL A 158 -13.03 -9.35 -18.45
N SER A 159 -11.92 -9.35 -17.71
CA SER A 159 -11.94 -9.14 -16.25
C SER A 159 -12.52 -7.76 -15.91
N PRO A 160 -13.60 -7.69 -15.11
CA PRO A 160 -14.07 -6.40 -14.57
C PRO A 160 -13.13 -5.86 -13.47
N LEU A 161 -12.05 -6.59 -13.15
CA LEU A 161 -11.12 -6.31 -12.06
C LEU A 161 -9.73 -5.93 -12.56
N THR A 162 -9.44 -5.93 -13.88
CA THR A 162 -8.09 -5.70 -14.44
C THR A 162 -7.34 -4.54 -13.79
N LYS A 163 -7.99 -3.37 -13.67
CA LYS A 163 -7.38 -2.22 -13.01
C LYS A 163 -7.07 -2.46 -11.54
N ARG A 164 -8.00 -3.09 -10.81
CA ARG A 164 -7.87 -3.36 -9.36
C ARG A 164 -6.82 -4.43 -9.08
N ASN A 165 -6.74 -5.46 -9.92
CA ASN A 165 -5.68 -6.47 -9.89
C ASN A 165 -4.32 -5.83 -10.13
N LYS A 166 -4.20 -4.99 -11.16
CA LYS A 166 -2.97 -4.24 -11.44
C LYS A 166 -2.58 -3.28 -10.31
N ASP A 167 -3.54 -2.56 -9.73
CA ASP A 167 -3.27 -1.67 -8.60
C ASP A 167 -2.79 -2.47 -7.37
N THR A 168 -3.40 -3.63 -7.08
CA THR A 168 -2.97 -4.52 -5.98
C THR A 168 -1.53 -5.00 -6.20
N PHE A 169 -1.21 -5.45 -7.41
CA PHE A 169 0.14 -5.84 -7.81
C PHE A 169 1.15 -4.72 -7.52
N LEU A 170 0.91 -3.53 -8.08
CA LEU A 170 1.87 -2.42 -8.02
C LEU A 170 2.02 -1.85 -6.60
N LEU A 171 0.94 -1.77 -5.82
CA LEU A 171 1.00 -1.34 -4.42
C LEU A 171 1.78 -2.33 -3.55
N SER A 172 1.63 -3.63 -3.83
CA SER A 172 2.37 -4.68 -3.13
C SER A 172 3.86 -4.63 -3.51
N ALA A 173 4.17 -4.44 -4.79
CA ALA A 173 5.55 -4.27 -5.28
C ALA A 173 6.27 -3.05 -4.66
N ILE A 174 5.58 -1.92 -4.50
CA ILE A 174 6.09 -0.76 -3.73
C ILE A 174 6.44 -1.18 -2.30
N SER A 175 5.55 -1.92 -1.64
CA SER A 175 5.76 -2.35 -0.25
C SER A 175 6.92 -3.32 -0.10
N LEU A 176 7.05 -4.29 -1.02
CA LEU A 176 8.18 -5.22 -1.08
C LEU A 176 9.51 -4.49 -1.28
N SER A 177 9.53 -3.50 -2.19
CA SER A 177 10.72 -2.71 -2.45
C SER A 177 11.17 -1.91 -1.22
N ILE A 178 10.24 -1.31 -0.47
CA ILE A 178 10.55 -0.62 0.79
C ILE A 178 11.08 -1.60 1.84
N ILE A 179 10.49 -2.80 1.96
CA ILE A 179 10.99 -3.85 2.86
C ILE A 179 12.42 -4.27 2.49
N ASN A 180 12.72 -4.39 1.20
CA ASN A 180 14.05 -4.75 0.72
C ASN A 180 15.09 -3.68 1.04
N MET A 181 14.72 -2.40 0.97
CA MET A 181 15.60 -1.30 1.43
C MET A 181 15.90 -1.44 2.93
N LEU A 182 14.89 -1.69 3.76
CA LEU A 182 15.06 -1.88 5.20
C LEU A 182 15.94 -3.10 5.54
N ASN A 183 15.79 -4.21 4.79
CA ASN A 183 16.65 -5.38 4.98
C ASN A 183 18.12 -5.07 4.68
N LYS A 184 18.41 -4.32 3.62
CA LYS A 184 19.78 -3.93 3.29
C LYS A 184 20.40 -3.04 4.35
N ASP A 185 19.62 -2.15 4.95
CA ASP A 185 20.11 -1.26 6.01
C ASP A 185 20.40 -2.04 7.31
N ASN A 186 19.50 -2.96 7.71
CA ASN A 186 19.75 -3.82 8.88
C ASN A 186 20.97 -4.74 8.73
N LEU A 187 21.26 -5.21 7.51
CA LEU A 187 22.44 -6.04 7.26
C LEU A 187 23.73 -5.23 7.43
N LYS A 188 23.76 -3.97 7.00
CA LYS A 188 24.91 -3.07 7.21
C LYS A 188 25.13 -2.77 8.68
N ASP A 189 24.05 -2.58 9.44
CA ASP A 189 24.13 -2.33 10.89
C ASP A 189 24.61 -3.55 11.68
N ALA A 190 24.41 -4.77 11.17
CA ALA A 190 24.86 -6.01 11.81
C ALA A 190 26.34 -6.33 11.54
N GLU A 191 26.97 -5.65 10.57
CA GLU A 191 28.38 -5.80 10.20
C GLU A 191 29.30 -4.76 10.90
N LEU A 192 28.71 -3.84 11.68
CA LEU A 192 29.38 -2.79 12.47
C LEU A 192 29.41 -3.13 13.96
#